data_AF-A0A1Q3SQU8-F1
#
_entry.id   AF-A0A1Q3SQU8-F1
#
_cell.length_a   1.000
_cell.length_b   1.000
_cell.length_c   1.000
_cell.angle_alpha   90.00
_cell.angle_beta   90.00
_cell.angle_gamma   90.00
#
_symmetry.space_group_name_H-M   'P 1'
#
loop_
_entity.id
_entity.type
_entity.pdbx_description
1 polymer ?
#
loop_
_entity_poly.entity_id
_entity_poly.type
_entity_poly.pdbx_seq_one_letter_code
_entity_poly.pdbx_strand_id
1 'polypeptide(L)'
;MKATVFKPGTRRLILAGIAIAVLLLLVGAGAWLVGFSRLDRLETASRDATAAARGSSKDIQGPQDLDPAYQAATAAYQNKDYQTAIDNFGKIVAFQPDYKDSLPLLFLSYRGLGELQSSDLGKLDAAPQTLAQAVGLTRTESDGLKAGFARNPALLPAGLGNYDALAQRVADEQVWATDYAKGATITTQQPGWWDDAITAWEPVYQGNPGYLKEAGDMWVSARLADTYQAKAVYLCRVKADYTQALGAINRAIEIGRNSHLPDTRQRLFVQFLNFVYQGQCQVG
;
A
#
# COMPACT_ATOMS: atom_id res chain seq x y z
N MET A 1 -33.88 54.00 -10.92
CA MET A 1 -33.49 52.64 -10.46
C MET A 1 -34.31 51.63 -11.24
N LYS A 2 -33.68 50.83 -12.12
CA LYS A 2 -34.36 49.80 -12.94
C LYS A 2 -34.29 48.46 -12.20
N ALA A 3 -35.43 47.91 -11.81
CA ALA A 3 -35.53 46.58 -11.20
C ALA A 3 -35.46 45.51 -12.29
N THR A 4 -34.44 44.66 -12.24
CA THR A 4 -34.31 43.46 -13.09
C THR A 4 -35.30 42.39 -12.62
N VAL A 5 -36.33 42.16 -13.45
CA VAL A 5 -37.30 41.08 -13.29
C VAL A 5 -36.65 39.75 -13.69
N PHE A 6 -36.38 38.89 -12.73
CA PHE A 6 -35.84 37.55 -12.96
C PHE A 6 -36.92 36.63 -13.54
N LYS A 7 -36.64 35.99 -14.68
CA LYS A 7 -37.52 35.00 -15.32
C LYS A 7 -37.69 33.77 -14.40
N PRO A 8 -38.93 33.26 -14.19
CA PRO A 8 -39.24 32.22 -13.20
C PRO A 8 -38.67 30.81 -13.50
N GLY A 9 -37.91 30.63 -14.59
CA GLY A 9 -37.30 29.34 -14.97
C GLY A 9 -35.93 29.06 -14.35
N THR A 10 -35.15 30.06 -13.94
CA THR A 10 -33.76 29.87 -13.48
C THR A 10 -33.63 29.40 -12.02
N ARG A 11 -34.65 29.62 -11.18
CA ARG A 11 -34.62 29.18 -9.77
C ARG A 11 -34.66 27.66 -9.61
N ARG A 12 -35.29 26.92 -10.54
CA ARG A 12 -35.38 25.45 -10.46
C ARG A 12 -34.08 24.74 -10.86
N LEU A 13 -33.28 25.34 -11.74
CA LEU A 13 -31.97 24.79 -12.15
C LEU A 13 -30.89 24.97 -11.07
N ILE A 14 -30.90 26.10 -10.36
CA ILE A 14 -29.92 26.36 -9.28
C ILE A 14 -30.19 25.45 -8.07
N LEU A 15 -31.46 25.21 -7.72
CA LEU A 15 -31.84 24.32 -6.62
C LEU A 15 -31.53 22.84 -6.92
N ALA A 16 -31.66 22.40 -8.17
CA ALA A 16 -31.29 21.04 -8.58
C ALA A 16 -29.77 20.80 -8.53
N GLY A 17 -28.96 21.79 -8.90
CA GLY A 17 -27.49 21.69 -8.82
C GLY A 17 -26.97 21.60 -7.38
N ILE A 18 -27.55 22.37 -6.45
CA ILE A 18 -27.18 22.33 -5.03
C ILE A 18 -27.56 20.99 -4.39
N ALA A 19 -28.73 20.42 -4.75
CA ALA A 19 -29.17 19.13 -4.21
C ALA A 19 -28.23 17.98 -4.62
N ILE A 20 -27.71 17.97 -5.85
CA ILE A 20 -26.78 16.94 -6.33
C ILE A 20 -25.40 17.10 -5.68
N ALA A 21 -24.91 18.33 -5.48
CA ALA A 21 -23.64 18.58 -4.80
C ALA A 21 -23.67 18.13 -3.32
N VAL A 22 -24.79 18.37 -2.63
CA VAL A 22 -24.99 17.92 -1.24
C VAL A 22 -25.08 16.39 -1.16
N LEU A 23 -25.75 15.73 -2.13
CA LEU A 23 -25.83 14.28 -2.19
C LEU A 23 -24.46 13.61 -2.45
N LEU A 24 -23.61 14.19 -3.29
CA LEU A 24 -22.26 13.67 -3.54
C LEU A 24 -21.32 13.85 -2.32
N LEU A 25 -21.47 14.94 -1.57
CA LEU A 25 -20.74 15.16 -0.32
C LEU A 25 -21.19 14.21 0.80
N LEU A 26 -22.49 13.90 0.90
CA LEU A 26 -23.02 12.98 1.90
C LEU A 26 -22.66 11.51 1.61
N VAL A 27 -22.62 11.09 0.34
CA VAL A 27 -22.16 9.75 -0.05
C VAL A 27 -20.65 9.59 0.14
N GLY A 28 -19.86 10.64 -0.16
CA GLY A 28 -18.41 10.67 0.11
C GLY A 28 -18.08 10.60 1.61
N ALA A 29 -18.83 11.32 2.45
CA ALA A 29 -18.66 11.29 3.90
C ALA A 29 -19.16 9.97 4.55
N GLY A 30 -20.21 9.37 4.00
CA GLY A 30 -20.74 8.08 4.48
C GLY A 30 -19.77 6.91 4.27
N ALA A 31 -19.05 6.88 3.15
CA ALA A 31 -17.98 5.90 2.92
C ALA A 31 -16.77 6.12 3.86
N TRP A 32 -16.54 7.36 4.29
CA TRP A 32 -15.45 7.73 5.19
C TRP A 32 -15.71 7.33 6.67
N LEU A 33 -16.96 7.43 7.15
CA LEU A 33 -17.31 7.14 8.54
C LEU A 33 -17.46 5.64 8.87
N VAL A 34 -17.85 4.81 7.89
CA VAL A 34 -17.95 3.35 8.09
C VAL A 34 -16.55 2.69 8.14
N GLY A 35 -15.54 3.32 7.54
CA GLY A 35 -14.13 2.88 7.66
C GLY A 35 -13.52 3.13 9.03
N PHE A 36 -13.86 4.24 9.69
CA PHE A 36 -13.24 4.64 10.96
C PHE A 36 -13.70 3.81 12.18
N SER A 37 -14.97 3.39 12.21
CA SER A 37 -15.51 2.61 13.35
C SER A 37 -15.10 1.13 13.37
N ARG A 38 -14.47 0.63 12.29
CA ARG A 38 -13.80 -0.68 12.26
C ARG A 38 -12.35 -0.62 12.77
N LEU A 39 -11.71 0.54 12.76
CA LEU A 39 -10.30 0.70 13.14
C LEU A 39 -10.10 0.58 14.67
N ASP A 40 -10.93 1.23 15.50
CA ASP A 40 -10.81 1.16 16.97
C ASP A 40 -11.05 -0.26 17.54
N ARG A 41 -11.94 -1.04 16.92
CA ARG A 41 -12.24 -2.40 17.36
C ARG A 41 -11.17 -3.41 16.96
N LEU A 42 -10.36 -3.12 15.94
CA LEU A 42 -9.24 -3.96 15.52
C LEU A 42 -7.95 -3.60 16.27
N GLU A 43 -7.74 -2.34 16.64
CA GLU A 43 -6.57 -1.90 17.40
C GLU A 43 -6.57 -2.45 18.83
N THR A 44 -7.74 -2.47 19.48
CA THR A 44 -7.91 -3.08 20.81
C THR A 44 -7.77 -4.61 20.76
N ALA A 45 -8.36 -5.26 19.75
CA ALA A 45 -8.22 -6.71 19.55
C ALA A 45 -6.77 -7.12 19.20
N SER A 46 -6.01 -6.28 18.48
CA SER A 46 -4.60 -6.52 18.17
C SER A 46 -3.70 -6.35 19.39
N ARG A 47 -3.93 -5.33 20.23
CA ARG A 47 -3.19 -5.13 21.49
C ARG A 47 -3.42 -6.30 22.44
N ASP A 48 -4.67 -6.73 22.60
CA ASP A 48 -5.03 -7.84 23.48
C ASP A 48 -4.55 -9.20 22.94
N ALA A 49 -4.52 -9.40 21.61
CA ALA A 49 -3.92 -10.58 20.99
C ALA A 49 -2.39 -10.64 21.17
N THR A 50 -1.68 -9.51 21.06
CA THR A 50 -0.23 -9.45 21.34
C THR A 50 0.11 -9.61 22.83
N ALA A 51 -0.77 -9.17 23.74
CA ALA A 51 -0.61 -9.40 25.17
C ALA A 51 -0.88 -10.87 25.56
N ALA A 52 -1.86 -11.51 24.91
CA ALA A 52 -2.16 -12.94 25.09
C ALA A 52 -1.08 -13.86 24.48
N ALA A 53 -0.46 -13.49 23.36
CA ALA A 53 0.62 -14.26 22.73
C ALA A 53 1.95 -14.21 23.53
N ARG A 54 2.21 -13.13 24.27
CA ARG A 54 3.35 -13.06 25.22
C ARG A 54 3.18 -13.98 26.43
N GLY A 55 1.97 -14.49 26.68
CA GLY A 55 1.65 -15.33 27.83
C GLY A 55 2.00 -16.81 27.72
N SER A 56 2.42 -17.33 26.55
CA SER A 56 2.58 -18.79 26.38
C SER A 56 3.84 -19.28 25.66
N SER A 57 4.81 -18.42 25.36
CA SER A 57 6.05 -18.87 24.72
C SER A 57 7.06 -19.31 25.78
N LYS A 58 7.09 -20.61 26.08
CA LYS A 58 8.15 -21.23 26.89
C LYS A 58 9.51 -20.88 26.26
N ASP A 59 10.41 -20.28 27.04
CA ASP A 59 11.76 -19.97 26.56
C ASP A 59 12.55 -21.26 26.26
N ILE A 60 13.48 -21.16 25.30
CA ILE A 60 14.39 -22.26 24.96
C ILE A 60 15.45 -22.35 26.05
N GLN A 61 15.36 -23.37 26.89
CA GLN A 61 16.28 -23.58 28.02
C GLN A 61 17.36 -24.62 27.71
N GLY A 62 17.13 -25.45 26.70
CA GLY A 62 18.13 -26.38 26.20
C GLY A 62 17.79 -26.95 24.83
N PRO A 63 18.68 -27.77 24.25
CA PRO A 63 18.52 -28.33 22.91
C PRO A 63 17.21 -29.10 22.71
N GLN A 64 16.67 -29.73 23.76
CA GLN A 64 15.40 -30.45 23.73
C GLN A 64 14.18 -29.57 23.41
N ASP A 65 14.28 -28.25 23.62
CA ASP A 65 13.20 -27.30 23.33
C ASP A 65 13.21 -26.82 21.86
N LEU A 66 14.29 -27.08 21.10
CA LEU A 66 14.46 -26.57 19.73
C LEU A 66 13.49 -27.18 18.72
N ASP A 67 13.29 -28.51 18.74
CA ASP A 67 12.37 -29.20 17.82
C ASP A 67 10.91 -28.73 17.98
N PRO A 68 10.34 -28.69 19.20
CA PRO A 68 9.00 -28.15 19.41
C PRO A 68 8.87 -26.67 19.02
N ALA A 69 9.85 -25.84 19.38
CA ALA A 69 9.85 -24.42 19.01
C ALA A 69 9.87 -24.25 17.48
N TYR A 70 10.67 -25.04 16.77
CA TYR A 70 10.77 -25.01 15.32
C TYR A 70 9.46 -25.41 14.63
N GLN A 71 8.80 -26.46 15.13
CA GLN A 71 7.51 -26.90 14.61
C GLN A 71 6.44 -25.81 14.80
N ALA A 72 6.40 -25.19 16.00
CA ALA A 72 5.49 -24.08 16.28
C ALA A 72 5.74 -22.87 15.38
N ALA A 73 7.01 -22.47 15.21
CA ALA A 73 7.40 -21.35 14.36
C ALA A 73 7.04 -21.61 12.88
N THR A 74 7.27 -22.84 12.40
CA THR A 74 6.93 -23.24 11.02
C THR A 74 5.43 -23.25 10.80
N ALA A 75 4.64 -23.75 11.76
CA ALA A 75 3.18 -23.72 11.69
C ALA A 75 2.65 -22.28 11.68
N ALA A 76 3.20 -21.40 12.51
CA ALA A 76 2.86 -19.97 12.51
C ALA A 76 3.17 -19.31 11.15
N TYR A 77 4.35 -19.57 10.59
CA TYR A 77 4.73 -19.07 9.26
C TYR A 77 3.77 -19.55 8.16
N GLN A 78 3.43 -20.85 8.15
CA GLN A 78 2.49 -21.44 7.18
C GLN A 78 1.09 -20.83 7.29
N ASN A 79 0.66 -20.49 8.51
CA ASN A 79 -0.61 -19.82 8.78
C ASN A 79 -0.56 -18.30 8.54
N LYS A 80 0.57 -17.76 8.06
CA LYS A 80 0.82 -16.32 7.88
C LYS A 80 0.74 -15.50 9.19
N ASP A 81 0.83 -16.17 10.34
CA ASP A 81 1.05 -15.51 11.63
C ASP A 81 2.54 -15.21 11.78
N TYR A 82 2.98 -14.24 10.98
CA TYR A 82 4.38 -13.91 10.86
C TYR A 82 4.96 -13.32 12.15
N GLN A 83 4.16 -12.67 13.01
CA GLN A 83 4.65 -12.16 14.29
C GLN A 83 5.04 -13.32 15.21
N THR A 84 4.16 -14.30 15.38
CA THR A 84 4.48 -15.50 16.17
C THR A 84 5.64 -16.29 15.57
N ALA A 85 5.74 -16.34 14.23
CA ALA A 85 6.87 -16.97 13.55
C ALA A 85 8.20 -16.24 13.83
N ILE A 86 8.21 -14.90 13.74
CA ILE A 86 9.38 -14.07 14.07
C ILE A 86 9.82 -14.30 15.51
N ASP A 87 8.88 -14.27 16.46
CA ASP A 87 9.20 -14.42 17.87
C ASP A 87 9.84 -15.79 18.15
N ASN A 88 9.29 -16.88 17.60
CA ASN A 88 9.83 -18.23 17.83
C ASN A 88 11.10 -18.51 17.03
N PHE A 89 11.19 -18.15 15.74
CA PHE A 89 12.42 -18.31 14.98
C PHE A 89 13.54 -17.42 15.53
N GLY A 90 13.24 -16.23 16.01
CA GLY A 90 14.20 -15.35 16.67
C GLY A 90 14.81 -16.00 17.92
N LYS A 91 14.00 -16.65 18.75
CA LYS A 91 14.50 -17.42 19.90
C LYS A 91 15.40 -18.59 19.47
N ILE A 92 15.01 -19.33 18.43
CA ILE A 92 15.82 -20.45 17.91
C ILE A 92 17.16 -19.96 17.38
N VAL A 93 17.17 -18.93 16.52
CA VAL A 93 18.39 -18.37 15.93
C VAL A 93 19.30 -17.78 17.02
N ALA A 94 18.75 -17.15 18.06
CA ALA A 94 19.53 -16.63 19.18
C ALA A 94 20.20 -17.75 20.02
N PHE A 95 19.55 -18.91 20.16
CA PHE A 95 20.10 -20.06 20.89
C PHE A 95 21.07 -20.89 20.03
N GLN A 96 20.68 -21.18 18.80
CA GLN A 96 21.44 -21.96 17.84
C GLN A 96 21.23 -21.41 16.41
N PRO A 97 22.15 -20.54 15.92
CA PRO A 97 21.99 -19.85 14.62
C PRO A 97 21.90 -20.77 13.39
N ASP A 98 22.49 -21.96 13.46
CA ASP A 98 22.54 -22.94 12.36
C ASP A 98 21.44 -24.00 12.44
N TYR A 99 20.48 -23.86 13.35
CA TYR A 99 19.43 -24.83 13.54
C TYR A 99 18.49 -24.88 12.33
N LYS A 100 18.62 -25.95 11.53
CA LYS A 100 17.81 -26.24 10.33
C LYS A 100 17.72 -25.02 9.40
N ASP A 101 16.50 -24.60 9.07
CA ASP A 101 16.19 -23.48 8.18
C ASP A 101 15.64 -22.27 8.96
N SER A 102 15.89 -22.19 10.27
CA SER A 102 15.31 -21.15 11.14
C SER A 102 15.72 -19.74 10.74
N LEU A 103 16.97 -19.52 10.33
CA LEU A 103 17.43 -18.20 9.88
C LEU A 103 16.79 -17.77 8.55
N PRO A 104 16.75 -18.59 7.48
CA PRO A 104 15.94 -18.30 6.28
C PRO A 104 14.46 -18.03 6.59
N LEU A 105 13.84 -18.83 7.46
CA LEU A 105 12.42 -18.67 7.81
C LEU A 105 12.16 -17.43 8.68
N LEU A 106 13.10 -17.01 9.53
CA LEU A 106 13.04 -15.73 10.23
C LEU A 106 13.07 -14.56 9.23
N PHE A 107 14.00 -14.60 8.28
CA PHE A 107 14.11 -13.60 7.21
C PHE A 107 12.82 -13.51 6.38
N LEU A 108 12.28 -14.66 5.96
CA LEU A 108 11.02 -14.72 5.21
C LEU A 108 9.82 -14.26 6.05
N SER A 109 9.80 -14.54 7.36
CA SER A 109 8.75 -14.06 8.25
C SER A 109 8.74 -12.53 8.37
N TYR A 110 9.91 -11.89 8.50
CA TYR A 110 9.99 -10.42 8.47
C TYR A 110 9.50 -9.85 7.15
N ARG A 111 9.93 -10.42 6.02
CA ARG A 111 9.44 -10.01 4.70
C ARG A 111 7.91 -10.14 4.60
N GLY A 112 7.36 -11.30 4.95
CA GLY A 112 5.92 -11.57 4.90
C GLY A 112 5.09 -10.65 5.79
N LEU A 113 5.57 -10.33 7.00
CA LEU A 113 4.92 -9.35 7.88
C LEU A 113 4.95 -7.94 7.27
N GLY A 114 6.09 -7.54 6.70
CA GLY A 114 6.22 -6.25 6.01
C GLY A 114 5.28 -6.11 4.82
N GLU A 115 5.15 -7.14 3.99
CA GLU A 115 4.19 -7.17 2.88
C GLU A 115 2.73 -7.05 3.37
N LEU A 116 2.39 -7.79 4.44
CA LEU A 116 1.06 -7.73 5.04
C LEU A 116 0.75 -6.32 5.59
N GLN A 117 1.70 -5.71 6.29
CA GLN A 117 1.58 -4.35 6.82
C GLN A 117 1.48 -3.31 5.70
N SER A 118 2.19 -3.50 4.58
CA SER A 118 2.09 -2.62 3.41
C SER A 118 0.69 -2.63 2.78
N SER A 119 -0.07 -3.71 3.02
CA SER A 119 -1.45 -3.89 2.55
C SER A 119 -2.51 -3.42 3.56
N ASP A 120 -2.11 -2.81 4.68
CA ASP A 120 -3.01 -2.30 5.72
C ASP A 120 -2.73 -0.80 5.95
N LEU A 121 -3.72 0.06 5.64
CA LEU A 121 -3.59 1.51 5.82
C LEU A 121 -3.23 1.91 7.26
N GLY A 122 -3.65 1.14 8.26
CA GLY A 122 -3.33 1.40 9.66
C GLY A 122 -1.90 1.02 10.05
N LYS A 123 -1.13 0.38 9.15
CA LYS A 123 0.21 -0.16 9.45
C LYS A 123 1.28 0.25 8.44
N LEU A 124 1.00 1.24 7.57
CA LEU A 124 1.95 1.69 6.57
C LEU A 124 3.27 2.21 7.16
N ASP A 125 3.25 2.81 8.35
CA ASP A 125 4.47 3.27 9.03
C ASP A 125 5.32 2.12 9.59
N ALA A 126 4.69 0.98 9.92
CA ALA A 126 5.36 -0.20 10.44
C ALA A 126 6.02 -1.03 9.33
N ALA A 127 5.42 -1.06 8.13
CA ALA A 127 5.85 -1.92 7.04
C ALA A 127 7.33 -1.71 6.64
N PRO A 128 7.82 -0.47 6.45
CA PRO A 128 9.23 -0.22 6.15
C PRO A 128 10.17 -0.66 7.27
N GLN A 129 9.73 -0.53 8.53
CA GLN A 129 10.55 -0.87 9.69
C GLN A 129 10.72 -2.39 9.79
N THR A 130 9.65 -3.14 9.56
CA THR A 130 9.69 -4.61 9.53
C THR A 130 10.55 -5.11 8.37
N LEU A 131 10.42 -4.53 7.17
CA LEU A 131 11.28 -4.87 6.03
C LEU A 131 12.75 -4.51 6.30
N ALA A 132 13.01 -3.43 7.02
CA ALA A 132 14.36 -3.07 7.45
C ALA A 132 15.00 -4.13 8.36
N GLN A 133 14.21 -4.89 9.15
CA GLN A 133 14.74 -6.02 9.93
C GLN A 133 15.22 -7.15 8.99
N ALA A 134 14.46 -7.47 7.94
CA ALA A 134 14.89 -8.45 6.94
C ALA A 134 16.17 -8.00 6.21
N VAL A 135 16.25 -6.72 5.81
CA VAL A 135 17.47 -6.12 5.21
C VAL A 135 18.62 -6.02 6.21
N GLY A 136 18.34 -5.93 7.51
CA GLY A 136 19.34 -6.08 8.57
C GLY A 136 20.02 -7.45 8.49
N LEU A 137 19.23 -8.52 8.43
CA LEU A 137 19.73 -9.90 8.36
C LEU A 137 20.56 -10.15 7.10
N THR A 138 20.26 -9.54 5.94
CA THR A 138 21.09 -9.71 4.74
C THR A 138 22.50 -9.14 4.89
N ARG A 139 22.68 -8.19 5.81
CA ARG A 139 23.97 -7.56 6.12
C ARG A 139 24.72 -8.28 7.23
N THR A 140 24.02 -8.71 8.28
CA THR A 140 24.65 -9.34 9.46
C THR A 140 24.78 -10.85 9.35
N GLU A 141 23.86 -11.51 8.65
CA GLU A 141 23.74 -12.98 8.58
C GLU A 141 23.84 -13.52 7.13
N SER A 142 24.51 -12.77 6.25
CA SER A 142 24.54 -13.06 4.80
C SER A 142 24.98 -14.49 4.46
N ASP A 143 26.08 -14.95 5.07
CA ASP A 143 26.62 -16.30 4.83
C ASP A 143 25.68 -17.40 5.34
N GLY A 144 25.07 -17.18 6.52
CA GLY A 144 24.09 -18.08 7.10
C GLY A 144 22.83 -18.20 6.24
N LEU A 145 22.35 -17.07 5.72
CA LEU A 145 21.20 -17.04 4.79
C LEU A 145 21.54 -17.72 3.47
N LYS A 146 22.69 -17.43 2.86
CA LYS A 146 23.16 -18.11 1.63
C LYS A 146 23.22 -19.62 1.83
N ALA A 147 23.84 -20.08 2.90
CA ALA A 147 23.93 -21.49 3.22
C ALA A 147 22.55 -22.11 3.48
N GLY A 148 21.67 -21.42 4.19
CA GLY A 148 20.31 -21.88 4.49
C GLY A 148 19.45 -22.05 3.23
N PHE A 149 19.41 -21.05 2.35
CA PHE A 149 18.69 -21.14 1.08
C PHE A 149 19.32 -22.14 0.10
N ALA A 150 20.64 -22.37 0.17
CA ALA A 150 21.28 -23.44 -0.59
C ALA A 150 20.87 -24.85 -0.10
N ARG A 151 20.67 -25.04 1.21
CA ARG A 151 20.17 -26.29 1.79
C ARG A 151 18.71 -26.55 1.44
N ASN A 152 17.88 -25.51 1.44
CA ASN A 152 16.47 -25.62 1.11
C ASN A 152 16.03 -24.57 0.06
N PRO A 153 16.32 -24.81 -1.22
CA PRO A 153 15.97 -23.88 -2.31
C PRO A 153 14.45 -23.69 -2.48
N ALA A 154 13.63 -24.61 -1.97
CA ALA A 154 12.17 -24.52 -2.05
C ALA A 154 11.59 -23.36 -1.22
N LEU A 155 12.39 -22.77 -0.32
CA LEU A 155 12.02 -21.56 0.41
C LEU A 155 12.11 -20.28 -0.43
N LEU A 156 12.80 -20.32 -1.59
CA LEU A 156 12.85 -19.17 -2.48
C LEU A 156 11.46 -18.92 -3.09
N PRO A 157 10.97 -17.66 -3.06
CA PRO A 157 9.73 -17.32 -3.75
C PRO A 157 9.79 -17.67 -5.25
N ALA A 158 8.65 -18.06 -5.80
CA ALA A 158 8.54 -18.42 -7.21
C ALA A 158 9.08 -17.31 -8.12
N GLY A 159 9.90 -17.70 -9.10
CA GLY A 159 10.53 -16.78 -10.05
C GLY A 159 11.85 -16.17 -9.58
N LEU A 160 12.30 -16.42 -8.34
CA LEU A 160 13.63 -16.02 -7.87
C LEU A 160 14.62 -17.19 -7.99
N GLY A 161 15.75 -16.95 -8.66
CA GLY A 161 16.74 -17.99 -8.96
C GLY A 161 17.75 -18.26 -7.85
N ASN A 162 17.93 -17.33 -6.91
CA ASN A 162 18.89 -17.47 -5.82
C ASN A 162 18.60 -16.49 -4.67
N TYR A 163 19.36 -16.63 -3.58
CA TYR A 163 19.29 -15.75 -2.42
C TYR A 163 19.63 -14.29 -2.73
N ASP A 164 20.66 -14.01 -3.54
CA ASP A 164 21.07 -12.62 -3.81
C ASP A 164 19.95 -11.82 -4.50
N ALA A 165 19.22 -12.46 -5.42
CA ALA A 165 18.04 -11.89 -6.05
C ALA A 165 16.90 -11.62 -5.03
N LEU A 166 16.71 -12.53 -4.06
CA LEU A 166 15.75 -12.33 -2.97
C LEU A 166 16.17 -11.20 -2.02
N ALA A 167 17.45 -11.13 -1.66
CA ALA A 167 17.98 -10.08 -0.81
C ALA A 167 17.82 -8.69 -1.46
N GLN A 168 18.12 -8.57 -2.75
CA GLN A 168 17.89 -7.34 -3.51
C GLN A 168 16.39 -7.00 -3.57
N ARG A 169 15.53 -7.99 -3.85
CA ARG A 169 14.09 -7.79 -3.90
C ARG A 169 13.53 -7.26 -2.57
N VAL A 170 13.99 -7.77 -1.43
CA VAL A 170 13.55 -7.28 -0.12
C VAL A 170 14.05 -5.87 0.17
N ALA A 171 15.26 -5.52 -0.28
CA ALA A 171 15.75 -4.14 -0.20
C ALA A 171 14.89 -3.18 -1.03
N ASP A 172 14.52 -3.58 -2.25
CA ASP A 172 13.62 -2.80 -3.09
C ASP A 172 12.22 -2.68 -2.45
N GLU A 173 11.69 -3.78 -1.89
CA GLU A 173 10.40 -3.79 -1.17
C GLU A 173 10.41 -2.83 0.04
N GLN A 174 11.52 -2.72 0.77
CA GLN A 174 11.66 -1.75 1.87
C GLN A 174 11.56 -0.31 1.36
N VAL A 175 12.25 0.00 0.26
CA VAL A 175 12.21 1.34 -0.37
C VAL A 175 10.80 1.64 -0.86
N TRP A 176 10.17 0.70 -1.56
CA TRP A 176 8.81 0.84 -2.07
C TRP A 176 7.80 1.03 -0.95
N ALA A 177 7.91 0.29 0.16
CA ALA A 177 7.05 0.46 1.32
C ALA A 177 7.20 1.86 1.92
N THR A 178 8.43 2.38 1.98
CA THR A 178 8.73 3.73 2.51
C THR A 178 8.07 4.80 1.66
N ASP A 179 8.29 4.72 0.35
CA ASP A 179 7.76 5.68 -0.62
C ASP A 179 6.23 5.58 -0.72
N TYR A 180 5.68 4.37 -0.67
CA TYR A 180 4.24 4.16 -0.65
C TYR A 180 3.58 4.75 0.60
N ALA A 181 4.14 4.48 1.78
CA ALA A 181 3.68 5.03 3.05
C ALA A 181 3.71 6.56 3.04
N LYS A 182 4.84 7.15 2.58
CA LYS A 182 4.96 8.60 2.41
C LYS A 182 3.83 9.16 1.55
N GLY A 183 3.58 8.58 0.38
CA GLY A 183 2.50 9.02 -0.50
C GLY A 183 1.11 8.91 0.14
N ALA A 184 0.89 7.89 0.97
CA ALA A 184 -0.38 7.69 1.66
C ALA A 184 -0.65 8.71 2.79
N THR A 185 0.39 9.35 3.34
CA THR A 185 0.23 10.43 4.34
C THR A 185 -0.17 11.78 3.73
N ILE A 186 -0.05 11.93 2.41
CA ILE A 186 -0.27 13.21 1.74
C ILE A 186 -1.76 13.51 1.69
N THR A 187 -2.14 14.61 2.34
CA THR A 187 -3.54 14.99 2.48
C THR A 187 -4.07 15.65 1.22
N THR A 188 -5.26 15.23 0.77
CA THR A 188 -5.91 15.77 -0.42
C THR A 188 -6.50 17.19 -0.21
N GLN A 189 -6.37 17.74 0.99
CA GLN A 189 -6.95 19.02 1.39
C GLN A 189 -6.10 20.23 0.98
N GLN A 190 -4.82 20.04 0.67
CA GLN A 190 -3.92 21.12 0.27
C GLN A 190 -3.86 21.24 -1.26
N PRO A 191 -4.00 22.44 -1.85
CA PRO A 191 -3.75 22.62 -3.29
C PRO A 191 -2.33 22.15 -3.64
N GLY A 192 -2.19 21.34 -4.70
CA GLY A 192 -0.88 20.82 -5.12
C GLY A 192 -0.50 19.47 -4.52
N TRP A 193 -1.30 18.88 -3.62
CA TRP A 193 -0.98 17.60 -2.96
C TRP A 193 -0.59 16.46 -3.93
N TRP A 194 -1.13 16.48 -5.15
CA TRP A 194 -0.83 15.49 -6.17
C TRP A 194 0.65 15.51 -6.59
N ASP A 195 1.35 16.64 -6.54
CA ASP A 195 2.75 16.72 -6.95
C ASP A 195 3.66 16.00 -5.95
N ASP A 196 3.37 16.15 -4.65
CA ASP A 196 4.05 15.41 -3.60
C ASP A 196 3.71 13.91 -3.67
N ALA A 197 2.45 13.57 -3.94
CA ALA A 197 2.01 12.18 -4.04
C ALA A 197 2.57 11.47 -5.27
N ILE A 198 2.64 12.15 -6.42
CA ILE A 198 3.33 11.65 -7.62
C ILE A 198 4.82 11.45 -7.32
N THR A 199 5.45 12.41 -6.66
CA THR A 199 6.89 12.30 -6.29
C THR A 199 7.15 11.08 -5.41
N ALA A 200 6.21 10.71 -4.54
CA ALA A 200 6.31 9.53 -3.70
C ALA A 200 5.98 8.22 -4.45
N TRP A 201 4.91 8.17 -5.25
CA TRP A 201 4.44 6.91 -5.85
C TRP A 201 5.02 6.57 -7.22
N GLU A 202 5.53 7.55 -7.97
CA GLU A 202 6.12 7.30 -9.30
C GLU A 202 7.33 6.36 -9.24
N PRO A 203 8.32 6.52 -8.32
CA PRO A 203 9.44 5.59 -8.22
C PRO A 203 8.99 4.16 -7.90
N VAL A 204 7.99 4.01 -7.03
CA VAL A 204 7.41 2.70 -6.69
C VAL A 204 6.77 2.06 -7.91
N TYR A 205 5.99 2.83 -8.69
CA TYR A 205 5.38 2.35 -9.93
C TYR A 205 6.43 1.92 -10.96
N GLN A 206 7.50 2.69 -11.15
CA GLN A 206 8.55 2.35 -12.12
C GLN A 206 9.33 1.09 -11.73
N GLY A 207 9.59 0.89 -10.43
CA GLY A 207 10.27 -0.30 -9.92
C GLY A 207 9.39 -1.54 -9.86
N ASN A 208 8.12 -1.36 -9.48
CA ASN A 208 7.16 -2.46 -9.36
C ASN A 208 5.72 -1.96 -9.59
N PRO A 209 5.25 -1.94 -10.85
CA PRO A 209 3.89 -1.52 -11.18
C PRO A 209 2.83 -2.32 -10.42
N GLY A 210 3.12 -3.58 -10.07
CA GLY A 210 2.22 -4.50 -9.35
C GLY A 210 2.29 -4.41 -7.83
N TYR A 211 3.04 -3.46 -7.25
CA TYR A 211 3.18 -3.35 -5.80
C TYR A 211 1.82 -3.12 -5.12
N LEU A 212 1.41 -4.06 -4.26
CA LEU A 212 0.09 -4.12 -3.60
C LEU A 212 -1.10 -4.41 -4.53
N LYS A 213 -0.89 -5.02 -5.70
CA LYS A 213 -1.97 -5.40 -6.62
C LYS A 213 -3.06 -6.26 -5.96
N GLU A 214 -2.66 -7.23 -5.14
CA GLU A 214 -3.59 -8.11 -4.42
C GLU A 214 -4.33 -7.40 -3.28
N ALA A 215 -3.90 -6.19 -2.88
CA ALA A 215 -4.56 -5.36 -1.87
C ALA A 215 -5.66 -4.44 -2.45
N GLY A 216 -6.03 -4.62 -3.73
CA GLY A 216 -7.12 -3.88 -4.36
C GLY A 216 -6.82 -2.39 -4.55
N ASP A 217 -7.62 -1.51 -3.94
CA ASP A 217 -7.49 -0.04 -4.09
C ASP A 217 -6.23 0.56 -3.44
N MET A 218 -5.46 -0.26 -2.72
CA MET A 218 -4.14 0.11 -2.20
C MET A 218 -3.00 -0.14 -3.19
N TRP A 219 -3.31 -0.64 -4.36
CA TRP A 219 -2.34 -0.84 -5.41
C TRP A 219 -1.73 0.49 -5.89
N VAL A 220 -0.40 0.56 -5.96
CA VAL A 220 0.33 1.78 -6.39
C VAL A 220 -0.14 2.30 -7.75
N SER A 221 -0.38 1.43 -8.73
CA SER A 221 -0.84 1.84 -10.06
C SER A 221 -2.21 2.53 -10.00
N ALA A 222 -3.11 2.00 -9.17
CA ALA A 222 -4.44 2.55 -8.98
C ALA A 222 -4.32 3.96 -8.36
N ARG A 223 -3.59 4.07 -7.25
CA ARG A 223 -3.39 5.33 -6.52
C ARG A 223 -2.69 6.40 -7.35
N LEU A 224 -1.66 6.03 -8.09
CA LEU A 224 -0.93 6.95 -8.95
C LEU A 224 -1.80 7.45 -10.11
N ALA A 225 -2.55 6.57 -10.77
CA ALA A 225 -3.47 6.97 -11.83
C ALA A 225 -4.55 7.94 -11.34
N ASP A 226 -5.14 7.69 -10.16
CA ASP A 226 -6.13 8.58 -9.55
C ASP A 226 -5.52 9.96 -9.20
N THR A 227 -4.25 9.97 -8.79
CA THR A 227 -3.52 11.20 -8.46
C THR A 227 -3.28 12.06 -9.71
N TYR A 228 -2.86 11.44 -10.82
CA TYR A 228 -2.74 12.13 -12.10
C TYR A 228 -4.09 12.64 -12.61
N GLN A 229 -5.17 11.89 -12.42
CA GLN A 229 -6.52 12.36 -12.74
C GLN A 229 -6.89 13.60 -11.90
N ALA A 230 -6.63 13.60 -10.59
CA ALA A 230 -6.89 14.74 -9.71
C ALA A 230 -6.10 15.99 -10.15
N LYS A 231 -4.81 15.82 -10.46
CA LYS A 231 -3.96 16.88 -11.03
C LYS A 231 -4.55 17.44 -12.31
N ALA A 232 -4.99 16.57 -13.23
CA ALA A 232 -5.58 16.96 -14.50
C ALA A 232 -6.87 17.78 -14.32
N VAL A 233 -7.74 17.39 -13.36
CA VAL A 233 -8.96 18.13 -13.01
C VAL A 233 -8.62 19.52 -12.49
N TYR A 234 -7.63 19.66 -11.60
CA TYR A 234 -7.22 20.96 -11.08
C TYR A 234 -6.65 21.88 -12.17
N LEU A 235 -5.72 21.38 -12.98
CA LEU A 235 -5.10 22.15 -14.06
C LEU A 235 -6.15 22.65 -15.06
N CYS A 236 -7.10 21.79 -15.41
CA CYS A 236 -8.22 22.11 -16.28
C CYS A 236 -9.14 23.16 -15.63
N ARG A 237 -9.74 22.87 -14.48
CA ARG A 237 -10.83 23.70 -13.92
C ARG A 237 -10.37 24.95 -13.18
N VAL A 238 -9.20 24.91 -12.54
CA VAL A 238 -8.72 25.99 -11.66
C VAL A 238 -7.68 26.86 -12.35
N LYS A 239 -6.77 26.25 -13.13
CA LYS A 239 -5.69 26.98 -13.80
C LYS A 239 -5.98 27.32 -15.26
N ALA A 240 -7.02 26.72 -15.86
CA ALA A 240 -7.25 26.77 -17.30
C ALA A 240 -5.99 26.39 -18.11
N ASP A 241 -5.14 25.52 -17.56
CA ASP A 241 -3.93 25.02 -18.21
C ASP A 241 -4.23 23.69 -18.91
N TYR A 242 -4.74 23.81 -20.13
CA TYR A 242 -5.17 22.67 -20.95
C TYR A 242 -4.03 21.74 -21.32
N THR A 243 -2.86 22.30 -21.63
CA THR A 243 -1.70 21.51 -22.07
C THR A 243 -1.21 20.62 -20.94
N GLN A 244 -1.05 21.16 -19.73
CA GLN A 244 -0.64 20.36 -18.59
C GLN A 244 -1.74 19.41 -18.13
N ALA A 245 -3.01 19.82 -18.18
CA ALA A 245 -4.14 18.94 -17.85
C ALA A 245 -4.18 17.71 -18.77
N LEU A 246 -3.98 17.91 -20.09
CA LEU A 246 -3.92 16.84 -21.07
C LEU A 246 -2.73 15.89 -20.80
N GLY A 247 -1.56 16.44 -20.47
CA GLY A 247 -0.40 15.64 -20.09
C GLY A 247 -0.67 14.74 -18.88
N ALA A 248 -1.28 15.29 -17.83
CA ALA A 248 -1.61 14.54 -16.62
C ALA A 248 -2.64 13.43 -16.87
N ILE A 249 -3.73 13.70 -17.60
CA ILE A 249 -4.73 12.64 -17.88
C ILE A 249 -4.19 11.56 -18.83
N ASN A 250 -3.35 11.90 -19.80
CA ASN A 250 -2.70 10.91 -20.66
C ASN A 250 -1.82 9.97 -19.83
N ARG A 251 -1.11 10.49 -18.83
CA ARG A 251 -0.33 9.66 -17.91
C ARG A 251 -1.21 8.72 -17.07
N ALA A 252 -2.35 9.19 -16.56
CA ALA A 252 -3.31 8.34 -15.86
C ALA A 252 -3.86 7.20 -16.76
N ILE A 253 -4.17 7.49 -18.02
CA ILE A 253 -4.63 6.49 -19.01
C ILE A 253 -3.53 5.47 -19.29
N GLU A 254 -2.29 5.94 -19.47
CA GLU A 254 -1.14 5.07 -19.73
C GLU A 254 -0.93 4.09 -18.58
N ILE A 255 -0.91 4.56 -17.33
CA ILE A 255 -0.84 3.72 -16.13
C ILE A 255 -2.03 2.75 -16.11
N GLY A 256 -3.24 3.25 -16.37
CA GLY A 256 -4.46 2.46 -16.44
C GLY A 256 -4.36 1.26 -17.38
N ARG A 257 -3.86 1.50 -18.60
CA ARG A 257 -3.67 0.49 -19.63
C ARG A 257 -2.53 -0.48 -19.30
N ASN A 258 -1.35 0.05 -18.97
CA ASN A 258 -0.16 -0.77 -18.74
C ASN A 258 -0.34 -1.68 -17.52
N SER A 259 -1.07 -1.20 -16.51
CA SER A 259 -1.34 -1.97 -15.30
C SER A 259 -2.57 -2.87 -15.42
N HIS A 260 -3.41 -2.72 -16.46
CA HIS A 260 -4.70 -3.41 -16.58
C HIS A 260 -5.65 -3.06 -15.43
N LEU A 261 -5.78 -1.76 -15.11
CA LEU A 261 -6.76 -1.29 -14.13
C LEU A 261 -8.19 -1.62 -14.61
N PRO A 262 -9.18 -1.79 -13.71
CA PRO A 262 -10.55 -2.13 -14.10
C PRO A 262 -11.14 -1.18 -15.15
N ASP A 263 -11.91 -1.72 -16.11
CA ASP A 263 -12.51 -0.96 -17.21
C ASP A 263 -13.33 0.25 -16.76
N THR A 264 -13.99 0.15 -15.60
CA THR A 264 -14.74 1.26 -15.00
C THR A 264 -13.86 2.47 -14.79
N ARG A 265 -12.64 2.28 -14.30
CA ARG A 265 -11.66 3.33 -14.04
C ARG A 265 -11.07 3.87 -15.34
N GLN A 266 -10.72 2.98 -16.28
CA GLN A 266 -10.24 3.39 -17.61
C GLN A 266 -11.28 4.26 -18.35
N ARG A 267 -12.57 3.91 -18.27
CA ARG A 267 -13.66 4.71 -18.85
C ARG A 267 -13.75 6.11 -18.25
N LEU A 268 -13.56 6.26 -16.94
CA LEU A 268 -13.57 7.58 -16.29
C LEU A 268 -12.44 8.47 -16.82
N PHE A 269 -11.24 7.89 -17.04
CA PHE A 269 -10.13 8.64 -17.61
C PHE A 269 -10.42 9.11 -19.04
N VAL A 270 -10.99 8.24 -19.88
CA VAL A 270 -11.37 8.58 -21.27
C VAL A 270 -12.50 9.61 -21.31
N GLN A 271 -13.49 9.52 -20.41
CA GLN A 271 -14.54 10.53 -20.30
C GLN A 271 -13.97 11.89 -19.92
N PHE A 272 -13.04 11.92 -18.96
CA PHE A 272 -12.38 13.18 -18.57
C PHE A 272 -11.49 13.73 -19.69
N LEU A 273 -10.78 12.87 -20.43
CA LEU A 273 -10.02 13.26 -21.62
C LEU A 273 -10.93 13.96 -22.65
N ASN A 274 -12.08 13.37 -22.97
CA ASN A 274 -13.05 13.96 -23.90
C ASN A 274 -13.58 15.31 -23.39
N PHE A 275 -13.83 15.43 -22.09
CA PHE A 275 -14.24 16.68 -21.46
C PHE A 275 -13.18 17.79 -21.65
N VAL A 276 -11.90 17.47 -21.44
CA VAL A 276 -10.78 18.41 -21.66
C VAL A 276 -10.70 18.82 -23.14
N TYR A 277 -10.79 17.86 -24.07
CA TYR A 277 -10.74 18.14 -25.51
C TYR A 277 -11.88 19.03 -26.01
N GLN A 278 -13.08 18.91 -25.43
CA GLN A 278 -14.23 19.73 -25.80
C GLN A 278 -14.14 21.18 -25.30
N GLY A 279 -13.01 21.59 -24.71
CA GLY A 279 -12.81 22.95 -24.19
C GLY A 279 -13.65 23.25 -22.95
N GLN A 280 -14.25 22.24 -22.32
CA GLN A 280 -15.17 22.40 -21.19
C GLN A 280 -14.46 22.65 -19.85
N CYS A 281 -13.15 22.86 -19.85
CA CYS A 281 -12.40 23.27 -18.66
C CYS A 281 -12.80 24.64 -18.11
N GLN A 282 -13.50 25.47 -18.90
CA GLN A 282 -14.04 26.73 -18.40
C GLN A 282 -15.36 26.49 -17.68
N VAL A 283 -15.32 26.57 -16.34
CA VAL A 283 -16.53 26.82 -15.56
C VAL A 283 -16.19 27.91 -14.54
N GLY A 284 -16.64 29.13 -14.84
CA GLY A 284 -16.94 30.24 -13.91
C GLY A 284 -15.91 30.57 -12.84
#